data_AF-A0A2G6UCK0-F1
#
_entry.id   AF-A0A2G6UCK0-F1
#
_cell.length_a   1.000
_cell.length_b   1.000
_cell.length_c   1.000
_cell.angle_alpha   90.00
_cell.angle_beta   90.00
_cell.angle_gamma   90.00
#
_symmetry.space_group_name_H-M   'P 1'
#
loop_
_entity.id
_entity.type
_entity.pdbx_description
1 polymer ?
#
loop_
_entity_poly.entity_id
_entity_poly.type
_entity_poly.pdbx_seq_one_letter_code
_entity_poly.pdbx_strand_id
1 'polypeptide(L)'
;MKNSVTLFLIPIFSYALYSIVSYHFETVMKFFDAYIHFPLLSYFLVYVLAVIPLLVSIRIIAGKNTLQVIGLHPHGVTKGIGLSLLFILPMALYGIFFSTLNTQIDPANLFAKSFLAGLFEEMIYRAFIFGILFRFIKLGFVPSVAAASFIFALGHLYQGTQFIDLVEIFTLTFLASILYAWLYTEWDFNLWIPVILHSFMNLIWMVFDFDDTVIGSWGANICRFLTVAFAIIYTIHFKLKNEIPLSVNRKTLWKFNSEKYLDQIR
;
A
#
# COMPACT_ATOMS: atom_id res chain seq x y z
N MET A 1 11.91 7.87 26.10
CA MET A 1 10.84 8.40 25.23
C MET A 1 11.48 9.43 24.31
N LYS A 2 11.35 9.31 22.98
CA LYS A 2 11.85 10.35 22.06
C LYS A 2 11.03 11.61 22.24
N ASN A 3 11.67 12.77 22.17
CA ASN A 3 11.00 14.06 22.29
C ASN A 3 9.89 14.16 21.23
N SER A 4 8.73 14.72 21.58
CA SER A 4 7.60 14.93 20.66
C SER A 4 8.03 15.63 19.37
N VAL A 5 9.01 16.54 19.46
CA VAL A 5 9.63 17.21 18.30
C VAL A 5 10.21 16.22 17.29
N THR A 6 10.90 15.18 17.75
CA THR A 6 11.50 14.11 16.91
C THR A 6 10.42 13.29 16.20
N LEU A 7 9.27 13.07 16.82
CA LEU A 7 8.18 12.26 16.27
C LEU A 7 7.40 12.95 15.16
N PHE A 8 7.49 14.29 15.04
CA PHE A 8 6.79 15.06 14.01
C PHE A 8 7.74 15.67 12.98
N LEU A 9 8.82 16.32 13.39
CA LEU A 9 9.70 17.03 12.44
C LEU A 9 10.47 16.08 11.53
N ILE A 10 10.97 14.96 12.05
CA ILE A 10 11.77 14.02 11.26
C ILE A 10 10.92 13.37 10.16
N PRO A 11 9.71 12.84 10.43
CA PRO A 11 8.86 12.31 9.36
C PRO A 11 8.48 13.36 8.31
N ILE A 12 8.17 14.59 8.73
CA ILE A 12 7.81 15.67 7.78
C ILE A 12 9.00 16.00 6.88
N PHE A 13 10.20 16.16 7.46
CA PHE A 13 11.41 16.44 6.69
C PHE A 13 11.76 15.30 5.73
N SER A 14 11.71 14.05 6.20
CA SER A 14 11.94 12.88 5.35
C SER A 14 10.91 12.75 4.23
N TYR A 15 9.64 13.06 4.50
CA TYR A 15 8.60 13.09 3.48
C TYR A 15 8.86 14.19 2.44
N ALA A 16 9.33 15.38 2.86
CA ALA A 16 9.71 16.44 1.94
C ALA A 16 10.87 16.02 1.02
N LEU A 17 11.89 15.34 1.55
CA LEU A 17 12.98 14.78 0.73
C LEU A 17 12.46 13.73 -0.27
N TYR A 18 11.59 12.83 0.17
CA TYR A 18 10.88 11.89 -0.71
C TYR A 18 10.13 12.64 -1.82
N SER A 19 9.35 13.67 -1.48
CA SER A 19 8.58 14.45 -2.44
C SER A 19 9.46 15.16 -3.47
N ILE A 20 10.64 15.64 -3.11
CA ILE A 20 11.60 16.24 -4.06
C ILE A 20 12.07 15.19 -5.08
N VAL A 21 12.46 14.00 -4.62
CA VAL A 21 12.89 12.92 -5.52
C VAL A 21 11.73 12.47 -6.42
N SER A 22 10.54 12.30 -5.85
CA SER A 22 9.34 11.91 -6.60
C SER A 22 8.88 12.97 -7.60
N TYR A 23 9.02 14.26 -7.29
CA TYR A 23 8.73 15.33 -8.24
C TYR A 23 9.68 15.32 -9.44
N HIS A 24 10.95 14.99 -9.20
CA HIS A 24 11.98 14.87 -10.24
C HIS A 24 12.19 13.44 -10.75
N PHE A 25 11.23 12.54 -10.53
CA PHE A 25 11.40 11.09 -10.74
C PHE A 25 11.93 10.77 -12.14
N GLU A 26 11.32 11.31 -13.20
CA GLU A 26 11.72 11.06 -14.58
C GLU A 26 13.15 11.55 -14.87
N THR A 27 13.53 12.71 -14.32
CA THR A 27 14.87 13.28 -14.50
C THR A 27 15.93 12.40 -13.84
N VAL A 28 15.68 11.96 -12.61
CA VAL A 28 16.59 11.06 -11.87
C VAL A 28 16.65 9.68 -12.55
N MET A 29 15.52 9.19 -13.06
CA MET A 29 15.48 7.92 -13.81
C MET A 29 16.32 8.00 -15.08
N LYS A 30 16.18 9.07 -15.88
CA LYS A 30 16.99 9.32 -17.08
C LYS A 30 18.47 9.45 -16.75
N PHE A 31 18.81 10.06 -15.61
CA PHE A 31 20.18 10.10 -15.13
C PHE A 31 20.74 8.69 -14.88
N PHE A 32 20.03 7.83 -14.14
CA PHE A 32 20.50 6.44 -13.94
C PHE A 32 20.58 5.67 -15.26
N ASP A 33 19.57 5.82 -16.13
CA ASP A 33 19.49 5.09 -17.38
C ASP A 33 20.61 5.43 -18.37
N ALA A 34 21.10 6.68 -18.34
CA ALA A 34 22.24 7.11 -19.14
C ALA A 34 23.53 6.32 -18.85
N TYR A 35 23.66 5.70 -17.67
CA TYR A 35 24.83 4.88 -17.30
C TYR A 35 24.53 3.38 -17.28
N ILE A 36 23.31 3.00 -16.89
CA ILE A 36 22.94 1.59 -16.67
C ILE A 36 22.43 0.94 -17.96
N HIS A 37 21.77 1.72 -18.83
CA HIS A 37 21.09 1.24 -20.04
C HIS A 37 20.08 0.10 -19.77
N PHE A 38 19.43 0.13 -18.59
CA PHE A 38 18.39 -0.81 -18.22
C PHE A 38 17.25 -0.08 -17.49
N PRO A 39 16.19 0.35 -18.21
CA PRO A 39 15.17 1.25 -17.68
C PRO A 39 14.48 0.74 -16.42
N LEU A 40 14.22 -0.57 -16.33
CA LEU A 40 13.58 -1.19 -15.17
C LEU A 40 14.45 -1.06 -13.90
N LEU A 41 15.76 -1.27 -14.02
CA LEU A 41 16.68 -1.10 -12.91
C LEU A 41 16.82 0.38 -12.53
N SER A 42 16.89 1.27 -13.52
CA SER A 42 16.88 2.72 -13.29
C SER A 42 15.63 3.16 -12.52
N TYR A 43 14.45 2.69 -12.92
CA TYR A 43 13.18 2.92 -12.25
C TYR A 43 13.17 2.43 -10.79
N PHE A 44 13.65 1.20 -10.55
CA PHE A 44 13.82 0.64 -9.20
C PHE A 44 14.75 1.49 -8.33
N LEU A 45 15.88 1.95 -8.87
CA LEU A 45 16.86 2.75 -8.14
C LEU A 45 16.31 4.12 -7.73
N VAL A 46 15.46 4.76 -8.56
CA VAL A 46 14.80 6.01 -8.15
C VAL A 46 13.89 5.78 -6.96
N TYR A 47 13.11 4.70 -6.93
CA TYR A 47 12.28 4.38 -5.77
C TYR A 47 13.10 4.09 -4.51
N VAL A 48 14.19 3.33 -4.64
CA VAL A 48 15.11 3.10 -3.52
C VAL A 48 15.63 4.44 -2.98
N LEU A 49 16.08 5.34 -3.87
CA LEU A 49 16.54 6.67 -3.51
C LEU A 49 15.44 7.48 -2.79
N ALA A 50 14.21 7.44 -3.31
CA ALA A 50 13.07 8.17 -2.75
C ALA A 50 12.67 7.66 -1.36
N VAL A 51 12.79 6.36 -1.10
CA VAL A 51 12.34 5.73 0.16
C VAL A 51 13.44 5.69 1.24
N ILE A 52 14.72 5.86 0.88
CA ILE A 52 15.82 5.94 1.87
C ILE A 52 15.56 6.98 2.98
N PRO A 53 15.19 8.24 2.70
CA PRO A 53 14.87 9.23 3.74
C PRO A 53 13.77 8.76 4.70
N LEU A 54 12.76 8.04 4.17
CA LEU A 54 11.64 7.51 4.94
C LEU A 54 12.13 6.40 5.90
N LEU A 55 12.93 5.46 5.39
CA LEU A 55 13.50 4.37 6.18
C LEU A 55 14.47 4.86 7.25
N VAL A 56 15.26 5.91 6.94
CA VAL A 56 16.14 6.58 7.91
C VAL A 56 15.31 7.21 9.03
N SER A 57 14.22 7.91 8.71
CA SER A 57 13.31 8.45 9.73
C SER A 57 12.72 7.35 10.62
N ILE A 58 12.25 6.24 10.03
CA ILE A 58 11.73 5.10 10.80
C ILE A 58 12.84 4.50 11.68
N ARG A 59 14.07 4.36 11.18
CA ARG A 59 15.23 3.91 11.97
C ARG A 59 15.48 4.83 13.17
N ILE A 60 15.39 6.14 12.95
CA ILE A 60 15.57 7.16 14.00
C ILE A 60 14.42 7.09 15.01
N ILE A 61 13.18 6.80 14.61
CA ILE A 61 12.00 6.77 15.48
C ILE A 61 11.86 5.43 16.23
N ALA A 62 11.99 4.31 15.53
CA ALA A 62 11.70 2.98 16.06
C ALA A 62 12.90 2.29 16.70
N GLY A 63 14.14 2.65 16.32
CA GLY A 63 15.34 1.94 16.80
C GLY A 63 15.81 0.89 15.77
N LYS A 64 16.45 -0.19 16.23
CA LYS A 64 17.13 -1.15 15.33
C LYS A 64 16.12 -2.01 14.56
N ASN A 65 16.54 -2.48 13.37
CA ASN A 65 15.81 -3.38 12.48
C ASN A 65 14.57 -2.77 11.76
N THR A 66 14.82 -1.71 10.98
CA THR A 66 13.79 -0.97 10.23
C THR A 66 12.88 -1.86 9.38
N LEU A 67 13.42 -2.86 8.68
CA LEU A 67 12.63 -3.73 7.80
C LEU A 67 11.61 -4.58 8.58
N GLN A 68 12.01 -5.10 9.75
CA GLN A 68 11.07 -5.79 10.63
C GLN A 68 10.01 -4.84 11.19
N VAL A 69 10.44 -3.64 11.62
CA VAL A 69 9.52 -2.62 12.12
C VAL A 69 8.43 -2.29 11.12
N ILE A 70 8.77 -2.11 9.84
CA ILE A 70 7.77 -1.78 8.81
C ILE A 70 6.90 -2.96 8.40
N GLY A 71 7.23 -4.20 8.81
CA GLY A 71 6.47 -5.39 8.46
C GLY A 71 7.02 -6.19 7.29
N LEU A 72 8.24 -5.89 6.81
CA LEU A 72 8.93 -6.65 5.77
C LEU A 72 9.84 -7.72 6.39
N HIS A 73 9.26 -8.62 7.19
CA HIS A 73 9.97 -9.76 7.76
C HIS A 73 9.82 -11.01 6.86
N PRO A 74 10.87 -11.84 6.66
CA PRO A 74 10.83 -12.98 5.74
C PRO A 74 9.70 -13.99 6.03
N HIS A 75 9.42 -14.27 7.31
CA HIS A 75 8.36 -15.19 7.73
C HIS A 75 6.94 -14.70 7.38
N GLY A 76 6.77 -13.41 7.05
CA GLY A 76 5.48 -12.82 6.69
C GLY A 76 5.12 -12.99 5.22
N VAL A 77 6.12 -13.29 4.38
CA VAL A 77 5.97 -13.42 2.91
C VAL A 77 4.99 -14.53 2.56
N THR A 78 5.14 -15.71 3.17
CA THR A 78 4.29 -16.88 2.88
C THR A 78 2.82 -16.60 3.19
N LYS A 79 2.54 -15.97 4.34
CA LYS A 79 1.19 -15.51 4.70
C LYS A 79 0.69 -14.43 3.73
N GLY A 80 1.55 -13.49 3.34
CA GLY A 80 1.26 -12.47 2.34
C GLY A 80 0.83 -13.05 1.00
N ILE A 81 1.61 -13.99 0.46
CA ILE A 81 1.29 -14.69 -0.78
C ILE A 81 -0.02 -15.47 -0.64
N GLY A 82 -0.14 -16.32 0.39
CA GLY A 82 -1.29 -17.20 0.55
C GLY A 82 -2.62 -16.44 0.69
N LEU A 83 -2.67 -15.40 1.54
CA LEU A 83 -3.87 -14.59 1.71
C LEU A 83 -4.18 -13.75 0.47
N SER A 84 -3.17 -13.18 -0.18
CA SER A 84 -3.39 -12.34 -1.36
C SER A 84 -3.90 -13.17 -2.54
N LEU A 85 -3.35 -14.37 -2.77
CA LEU A 85 -3.85 -15.32 -3.78
C LEU A 85 -5.29 -15.73 -3.48
N LEU A 86 -5.64 -15.93 -2.20
CA LEU A 86 -7.00 -16.24 -1.80
C LEU A 86 -7.93 -15.07 -2.10
N PHE A 87 -7.58 -13.86 -1.65
CA PHE A 87 -8.45 -12.69 -1.76
C PHE A 87 -8.69 -12.28 -3.21
N ILE A 88 -7.69 -12.43 -4.08
CA ILE A 88 -7.76 -11.99 -5.47
C ILE A 88 -8.60 -12.90 -6.38
N LEU A 89 -9.05 -14.07 -5.88
CA LEU A 89 -9.82 -15.03 -6.68
C LEU A 89 -11.00 -14.43 -7.45
N PRO A 90 -11.85 -13.55 -6.88
CA PRO A 90 -12.97 -12.98 -7.64
C PRO A 90 -12.53 -12.21 -8.90
N MET A 91 -11.46 -11.41 -8.80
CA MET A 91 -10.90 -10.69 -9.94
C MET A 91 -10.21 -11.63 -10.93
N ALA A 92 -9.44 -12.61 -10.44
CA ALA A 92 -8.73 -13.55 -11.29
C ALA A 92 -9.69 -14.43 -12.10
N LEU A 93 -10.74 -14.95 -11.46
CA LEU A 93 -11.77 -15.76 -12.13
C LEU A 93 -12.53 -14.91 -13.16
N TYR A 94 -12.84 -13.66 -12.83
CA TYR A 94 -13.51 -12.77 -13.79
C TYR A 94 -12.64 -12.54 -15.04
N GLY A 95 -11.37 -12.21 -14.85
CA GLY A 95 -10.43 -12.05 -15.96
C GLY A 95 -10.32 -13.30 -16.84
N ILE A 96 -10.18 -14.48 -16.22
CA ILE A 96 -10.01 -15.76 -16.94
C ILE A 96 -11.25 -16.14 -17.77
N PHE A 97 -12.46 -15.94 -17.23
CA PHE A 97 -13.68 -16.44 -17.86
C PHE A 97 -14.44 -15.40 -18.69
N PHE A 98 -14.24 -14.10 -18.42
CA PHE A 98 -15.08 -13.03 -18.97
C PHE A 98 -14.28 -11.88 -19.58
N SER A 99 -12.95 -11.99 -19.69
CA SER A 99 -12.10 -10.94 -20.28
C SER A 99 -11.12 -11.52 -21.28
N THR A 100 -10.56 -10.65 -22.13
CA THR A 100 -9.49 -11.00 -23.06
C THR A 100 -8.14 -10.68 -22.46
N LEU A 101 -7.11 -11.42 -22.88
CA LEU A 101 -5.74 -11.07 -22.51
C LEU A 101 -5.30 -9.82 -23.25
N ASN A 102 -4.64 -8.92 -22.51
CA ASN A 102 -3.96 -7.79 -23.10
C ASN A 102 -2.83 -8.30 -24.01
N THR A 103 -2.88 -7.93 -25.29
CA THR A 103 -1.90 -8.36 -26.29
C THR A 103 -0.67 -7.46 -26.36
N GLN A 104 -0.69 -6.32 -25.66
CA GLN A 104 0.38 -5.32 -25.63
C GLN A 104 1.08 -5.27 -24.26
N ILE A 105 1.41 -6.44 -23.70
CA ILE A 105 2.11 -6.55 -22.42
C ILE A 105 3.61 -6.37 -22.64
N ASP A 106 4.18 -5.29 -22.10
CA ASP A 106 5.62 -5.18 -21.86
C ASP A 106 5.95 -5.77 -20.48
N PRO A 107 6.75 -6.85 -20.38
CA PRO A 107 7.08 -7.49 -19.10
C PRO A 107 7.75 -6.55 -18.10
N ALA A 108 8.57 -5.60 -18.56
CA ALA A 108 9.24 -4.65 -17.68
C ALA A 108 8.24 -3.68 -17.04
N ASN A 109 7.37 -3.08 -17.85
CA ASN A 109 6.26 -2.24 -17.40
C ASN A 109 5.27 -3.02 -16.52
N LEU A 110 4.97 -4.28 -16.86
CA LEU A 110 4.13 -5.17 -16.06
C LEU A 110 4.70 -5.32 -14.65
N PHE A 111 5.98 -5.67 -14.53
CA PHE A 111 6.64 -5.82 -13.23
C PHE A 111 6.75 -4.50 -12.47
N ALA A 112 7.05 -3.40 -13.17
CA ALA A 112 7.16 -2.07 -12.58
C ALA A 112 5.83 -1.58 -11.99
N LYS A 113 4.75 -1.62 -12.77
CA LYS A 113 3.43 -1.09 -12.37
C LYS A 113 2.61 -2.06 -11.50
N SER A 114 2.97 -3.34 -11.45
CA SER A 114 2.40 -4.28 -10.49
C SER A 114 3.24 -4.35 -9.20
N PHE A 115 4.33 -5.11 -9.22
CA PHE A 115 5.08 -5.45 -8.03
C PHE A 115 5.86 -4.26 -7.44
N LEU A 116 6.58 -3.47 -8.25
CA LEU A 116 7.35 -2.34 -7.70
C LEU A 116 6.44 -1.24 -7.18
N ALA A 117 5.38 -0.90 -7.93
CA ALA A 117 4.36 0.04 -7.48
C ALA A 117 3.74 -0.42 -6.14
N GLY A 118 3.26 -1.67 -6.07
CA GLY A 118 2.72 -2.23 -4.84
C GLY A 118 3.72 -2.17 -3.68
N LEU A 119 4.95 -2.63 -3.89
CA LEU A 119 5.98 -2.62 -2.85
C LEU A 119 6.25 -1.21 -2.29
N PHE A 120 6.58 -0.26 -3.17
CA PHE A 120 7.01 1.06 -2.72
C PHE A 120 5.85 1.91 -2.22
N GLU A 121 4.68 1.85 -2.85
CA GLU A 121 3.50 2.57 -2.36
C GLU A 121 3.07 2.07 -0.98
N GLU A 122 3.02 0.76 -0.73
CA GLU A 122 2.72 0.27 0.62
C GLU A 122 3.77 0.70 1.65
N MET A 123 5.06 0.71 1.29
CA MET A 123 6.11 1.23 2.17
C MET A 123 5.89 2.71 2.52
N ILE A 124 5.51 3.54 1.55
CA ILE A 124 5.30 4.98 1.73
C ILE A 124 4.01 5.25 2.51
N TYR A 125 2.89 4.71 2.06
CA TYR A 125 1.57 5.11 2.57
C TYR A 125 1.16 4.30 3.80
N ARG A 126 1.45 3.01 3.86
CA ARG A 126 1.02 2.13 4.97
C ARG A 126 2.09 2.07 6.04
N ALA A 127 3.33 1.76 5.66
CA ALA A 127 4.38 1.59 6.65
C ALA A 127 4.91 2.93 7.20
N PHE A 128 5.07 3.94 6.34
CA PHE A 128 5.57 5.25 6.74
C PHE A 128 4.45 6.19 7.21
N ILE A 129 3.56 6.68 6.33
CA ILE A 129 2.57 7.71 6.73
C ILE A 129 1.60 7.15 7.79
N PHE A 130 0.83 6.12 7.44
CA PHE A 130 -0.12 5.50 8.37
C PHE A 130 0.59 4.90 9.59
N GLY A 131 1.67 4.15 9.38
CA GLY A 131 2.41 3.48 10.45
C GLY A 131 3.00 4.45 11.48
N ILE A 132 3.57 5.58 11.05
CA ILE A 132 4.06 6.63 11.98
C ILE A 132 2.91 7.22 12.79
N LEU A 133 1.82 7.61 12.14
CA LEU A 133 0.67 8.21 12.80
C LEU A 133 0.01 7.25 13.80
N PHE A 134 -0.22 6.01 13.39
CA PHE A 134 -0.97 5.04 14.19
C PHE A 134 -0.11 4.39 15.28
N ARG A 135 1.12 3.97 14.96
CA ARG A 135 1.95 3.15 15.86
C ARG A 135 2.88 3.95 16.76
N PHE A 136 3.45 5.03 16.23
CA PHE A 136 4.48 5.79 16.92
C PHE A 136 3.94 7.07 17.56
N ILE A 137 3.13 7.84 16.83
CA ILE A 137 2.43 9.02 17.34
C ILE A 137 1.20 8.62 18.17
N LYS A 138 0.69 7.39 17.97
CA LYS A 138 -0.44 6.82 18.73
C LYS A 138 -1.76 7.56 18.50
N LEU A 139 -1.96 8.09 17.29
CA LEU A 139 -3.27 8.51 16.84
C LEU A 139 -4.20 7.29 16.70
N GLY A 140 -5.52 7.52 16.69
CA GLY A 140 -6.46 6.46 16.35
C GLY A 140 -6.35 6.00 14.90
N PHE A 141 -6.97 4.86 14.59
CA PHE A 141 -7.02 4.31 13.24
C PHE A 141 -7.64 5.30 12.25
N VAL A 142 -8.78 5.91 12.59
CA VAL A 142 -9.53 6.84 11.71
C VAL A 142 -8.70 8.05 11.30
N PRO A 143 -8.12 8.87 12.21
CA PRO A 143 -7.31 10.00 11.79
C PRO A 143 -6.04 9.59 11.04
N SER A 144 -5.43 8.44 11.40
CA SER A 144 -4.21 7.95 10.74
C SER A 144 -4.48 7.49 9.31
N VAL A 145 -5.54 6.70 9.13
CA VAL A 145 -5.90 6.16 7.81
C VAL A 145 -6.49 7.24 6.91
N ALA A 146 -7.25 8.18 7.46
CA ALA A 146 -7.76 9.31 6.68
C ALA A 146 -6.61 10.14 6.09
N ALA A 147 -5.59 10.47 6.88
CA ALA A 147 -4.43 11.21 6.40
C ALA A 147 -3.68 10.44 5.29
N ALA A 148 -3.37 9.16 5.53
CA ALA A 148 -2.66 8.33 4.55
C ALA A 148 -3.46 8.15 3.25
N SER A 149 -4.75 7.81 3.35
CA SER A 149 -5.62 7.58 2.20
C SER A 149 -5.89 8.86 1.40
N PHE A 150 -5.99 10.02 2.06
CA PHE A 150 -6.21 11.28 1.37
C PHE A 150 -4.98 11.66 0.53
N ILE A 151 -3.77 11.57 1.11
CA ILE A 151 -2.52 11.84 0.39
C ILE A 151 -2.35 10.84 -0.77
N PHE A 152 -2.66 9.57 -0.54
CA PHE A 152 -2.58 8.53 -1.57
C PHE A 152 -3.52 8.80 -2.76
N ALA A 153 -4.79 9.09 -2.47
CA ALA A 153 -5.80 9.36 -3.50
C ALA A 153 -5.51 10.64 -4.28
N LEU A 154 -5.05 11.71 -3.62
CA LEU A 154 -4.60 12.93 -4.32
C LEU A 154 -3.44 12.65 -5.27
N GLY A 155 -2.49 11.80 -4.86
CA GLY A 155 -1.37 11.38 -5.68
C GLY A 155 -1.76 10.61 -6.95
N HIS A 156 -3.01 10.16 -7.07
CA HIS A 156 -3.51 9.39 -8.21
C HIS A 156 -4.40 10.21 -9.16
N LEU A 157 -4.74 11.45 -8.82
CA LEU A 157 -5.61 12.28 -9.66
C LEU A 157 -5.06 12.54 -11.07
N TYR A 158 -3.74 12.40 -11.29
CA TYR A 158 -3.13 12.52 -12.62
C TYR A 158 -3.62 11.45 -13.62
N GLN A 159 -4.27 10.39 -13.15
CA GLN A 159 -4.79 9.31 -13.98
C GLN A 159 -6.11 9.66 -14.69
N GLY A 160 -6.80 10.73 -14.24
CA GLY A 160 -8.07 11.18 -14.81
C GLY A 160 -7.92 12.50 -15.56
N THR A 161 -8.81 12.73 -16.53
CA THR A 161 -8.87 14.01 -17.25
C THR A 161 -10.19 14.73 -17.06
N GLN A 162 -11.31 13.99 -16.96
CA GLN A 162 -12.63 14.54 -16.72
C GLN A 162 -12.93 14.59 -15.23
N PHE A 163 -13.80 15.52 -14.82
CA PHE A 163 -14.19 15.67 -13.42
C PHE A 163 -14.74 14.37 -12.82
N ILE A 164 -15.52 13.61 -13.59
CA ILE A 164 -16.09 12.34 -13.12
C ILE A 164 -14.99 11.30 -12.89
N ASP A 165 -14.02 11.15 -13.81
CA ASP A 165 -12.87 10.25 -13.65
C ASP A 165 -12.11 10.58 -12.37
N LEU A 166 -11.89 11.87 -12.08
CA LEU A 166 -11.17 12.32 -10.88
C LEU A 166 -11.90 11.91 -9.60
N VAL A 167 -13.23 12.06 -9.56
CA VAL A 167 -14.05 11.65 -8.40
C VAL A 167 -14.00 10.14 -8.21
N GLU A 168 -14.09 9.37 -9.29
CA GLU A 168 -14.04 7.90 -9.25
C GLU A 168 -12.67 7.39 -8.83
N ILE A 169 -11.60 7.88 -9.46
CA ILE A 169 -10.20 7.54 -9.12
C ILE A 169 -9.94 7.87 -7.66
N PHE A 170 -10.30 9.08 -7.21
CA PHE A 170 -10.15 9.48 -5.81
C PHE A 170 -10.87 8.52 -4.88
N THR A 171 -12.15 8.24 -5.13
CA THR A 171 -12.99 7.42 -4.25
C THR A 171 -12.48 5.99 -4.15
N LEU A 172 -12.21 5.35 -5.28
CA LEU A 172 -11.72 3.97 -5.32
C LEU A 172 -10.34 3.84 -4.66
N THR A 173 -9.43 4.77 -4.95
CA THR A 173 -8.07 4.79 -4.40
C THR A 173 -8.09 5.05 -2.90
N PHE A 174 -8.93 5.99 -2.45
CA PHE A 174 -9.10 6.31 -1.03
C PHE A 174 -9.63 5.11 -0.23
N LEU A 175 -10.67 4.44 -0.74
CA LEU A 175 -11.25 3.25 -0.10
C LEU A 175 -10.29 2.06 -0.11
N ALA A 176 -9.56 1.85 -1.22
CA ALA A 176 -8.53 0.83 -1.29
C ALA A 176 -7.44 1.06 -0.25
N SER A 177 -6.93 2.28 -0.10
CA SER A 177 -5.95 2.62 0.93
C SER A 177 -6.45 2.33 2.35
N ILE A 178 -7.73 2.56 2.63
CA ILE A 178 -8.33 2.18 3.93
C ILE A 178 -8.25 0.67 4.14
N LEU A 179 -8.63 -0.13 3.15
CA LEU A 179 -8.55 -1.59 3.23
C LEU A 179 -7.12 -2.06 3.48
N TYR A 180 -6.15 -1.54 2.73
CA TYR A 180 -4.76 -1.97 2.86
C TYR A 180 -4.17 -1.62 4.23
N ALA A 181 -4.48 -0.43 4.77
CA ALA A 181 -4.08 -0.06 6.13
C ALA A 181 -4.77 -0.92 7.20
N TRP A 182 -6.04 -1.30 6.98
CA TRP A 182 -6.76 -2.21 7.87
C TRP A 182 -6.16 -3.61 7.84
N LEU A 183 -5.91 -4.19 6.66
CA LEU A 183 -5.26 -5.50 6.51
C LEU A 183 -3.85 -5.50 7.10
N TYR A 184 -3.07 -4.44 6.86
CA TYR A 184 -1.77 -4.26 7.50
C TYR A 184 -1.90 -4.34 9.03
N THR A 185 -2.87 -3.64 9.61
CA THR A 185 -3.08 -3.58 11.06
C THR A 185 -3.63 -4.88 11.66
N GLU A 186 -4.57 -5.54 10.97
CA GLU A 186 -5.21 -6.75 11.47
C GLU A 186 -4.32 -7.98 11.38
N TRP A 187 -3.37 -8.00 10.44
CA TRP A 187 -2.41 -9.08 10.28
C TRP A 187 -1.05 -8.75 10.87
N ASP A 188 -1.05 -8.19 12.08
CA ASP A 188 0.12 -7.93 12.92
C ASP A 188 1.20 -7.05 12.26
N PHE A 189 0.76 -6.04 11.51
CA PHE A 189 1.65 -5.15 10.75
C PHE A 189 2.55 -5.91 9.77
N ASN A 190 2.05 -6.99 9.19
CA ASN A 190 2.72 -7.69 8.09
C ASN A 190 2.48 -6.93 6.77
N LEU A 191 3.49 -6.20 6.30
CA LEU A 191 3.40 -5.37 5.09
C LEU A 191 3.33 -6.22 3.81
N TRP A 192 3.76 -7.48 3.85
CA TRP A 192 3.67 -8.36 2.69
C TRP A 192 2.24 -8.61 2.23
N ILE A 193 1.25 -8.55 3.12
CA ILE A 193 -0.15 -8.75 2.76
C ILE A 193 -0.65 -7.63 1.84
N PRO A 194 -0.64 -6.34 2.24
CA PRO A 194 -1.06 -5.28 1.34
C PRO A 194 -0.13 -5.16 0.12
N VAL A 195 1.19 -5.38 0.25
CA VAL A 195 2.13 -5.31 -0.90
C VAL A 195 1.74 -6.29 -1.98
N ILE A 196 1.55 -7.57 -1.61
CA ILE A 196 1.30 -8.63 -2.57
C ILE A 196 -0.14 -8.55 -3.10
N LEU A 197 -1.12 -8.21 -2.24
CA LEU A 197 -2.50 -8.02 -2.70
C LEU A 197 -2.60 -6.87 -3.71
N HIS A 198 -2.00 -5.72 -3.40
CA HIS A 198 -1.95 -4.59 -4.32
C HIS A 198 -1.24 -4.97 -5.63
N SER A 199 -0.08 -5.63 -5.53
CA SER A 199 0.67 -6.10 -6.70
C SER A 199 -0.17 -7.02 -7.58
N PHE A 200 -0.91 -7.96 -6.99
CA PHE A 200 -1.78 -8.87 -7.76
C PHE A 200 -3.01 -8.19 -8.34
N MET A 201 -3.62 -7.25 -7.62
CA MET A 201 -4.71 -6.44 -8.17
C MET A 201 -4.26 -5.66 -9.40
N ASN A 202 -3.09 -5.00 -9.33
CA ASN A 202 -2.52 -4.30 -10.48
C ASN A 202 -2.12 -5.25 -11.61
N LEU A 203 -1.52 -6.40 -11.27
CA LEU A 203 -1.13 -7.41 -12.25
C LEU A 203 -2.34 -7.89 -13.06
N ILE A 204 -3.45 -8.22 -12.40
CA ILE A 204 -4.68 -8.65 -13.07
C ILE A 204 -5.23 -7.53 -13.95
N TRP A 205 -5.21 -6.30 -13.46
CA TRP A 205 -5.65 -5.12 -14.22
C TRP A 205 -4.83 -4.86 -15.49
N MET A 206 -3.57 -5.30 -15.51
CA MET A 206 -2.69 -5.15 -16.67
C MET A 206 -2.72 -6.35 -17.62
N VAL A 207 -2.98 -7.56 -17.09
CA VAL A 207 -3.01 -8.80 -17.87
C VAL A 207 -4.32 -8.96 -18.64
N PHE A 208 -5.44 -8.48 -18.08
CA PHE A 208 -6.75 -8.59 -18.70
C PHE A 208 -7.28 -7.23 -19.14
N ASP A 209 -7.86 -7.19 -20.34
CA ASP A 209 -8.55 -6.00 -20.85
C ASP A 209 -9.98 -6.00 -20.30
N PHE A 210 -10.23 -5.15 -19.30
CA PHE A 210 -11.50 -5.11 -18.58
C PHE A 210 -12.53 -4.13 -19.17
N ASP A 211 -12.10 -3.11 -19.92
CA ASP A 211 -12.91 -2.20 -20.77
C ASP A 211 -11.99 -1.16 -21.44
N ASP A 212 -12.56 -0.28 -22.27
CA ASP A 212 -11.89 0.90 -22.86
C ASP A 212 -11.75 2.08 -21.87
N THR A 213 -12.26 1.95 -20.63
CA THR A 213 -12.21 3.00 -19.61
C THR A 213 -11.11 2.76 -18.58
N VAL A 214 -10.59 3.84 -17.97
CA VAL A 214 -9.55 3.77 -16.93
C VAL A 214 -10.00 2.95 -15.71
N ILE A 215 -11.30 2.97 -15.41
CA ILE A 215 -11.90 2.26 -14.26
C ILE A 215 -12.38 0.85 -14.58
N GLY A 216 -12.43 0.46 -15.86
CA GLY A 216 -12.88 -0.84 -16.34
C GLY A 216 -14.40 -1.04 -16.27
N SER A 217 -14.86 -2.21 -16.71
CA SER A 217 -16.29 -2.50 -16.85
C SER A 217 -16.98 -2.64 -15.49
N TRP A 218 -18.32 -2.58 -15.51
CA TRP A 218 -19.14 -2.86 -14.33
C TRP A 218 -18.83 -4.25 -13.72
N GLY A 219 -18.64 -5.27 -14.55
CA GLY A 219 -18.30 -6.62 -14.07
C GLY A 219 -16.94 -6.67 -13.37
N ALA A 220 -15.92 -6.03 -13.94
CA ALA A 220 -14.60 -5.93 -13.34
C ALA A 220 -14.64 -5.21 -11.98
N ASN A 221 -15.41 -4.14 -11.87
CA ASN A 221 -15.59 -3.40 -10.63
C ASN A 221 -16.39 -4.21 -9.59
N ILE A 222 -17.42 -4.95 -9.97
CA ILE A 222 -18.12 -5.87 -9.06
C ILE A 222 -17.14 -6.89 -8.49
N CYS A 223 -16.31 -7.53 -9.32
CA CYS A 223 -15.32 -8.49 -8.84
C CYS A 223 -14.20 -7.87 -7.99
N ARG A 224 -13.85 -6.61 -8.25
CA ARG A 224 -13.00 -5.82 -7.36
C ARG A 224 -13.65 -5.63 -5.99
N PHE A 225 -14.92 -5.23 -5.93
CA PHE A 225 -15.65 -5.12 -4.65
C PHE A 225 -15.81 -6.47 -3.95
N LEU A 226 -16.01 -7.57 -4.69
CA LEU A 226 -16.05 -8.92 -4.12
C LEU A 226 -14.69 -9.33 -3.53
N THR A 227 -13.58 -8.97 -4.17
CA THR A 227 -12.23 -9.17 -3.63
C THR A 227 -12.05 -8.45 -2.30
N VAL A 228 -12.49 -7.18 -2.22
CA VAL A 228 -12.48 -6.40 -0.99
C VAL A 228 -13.36 -7.02 0.10
N ALA A 229 -14.61 -7.35 -0.23
CA ALA A 229 -15.55 -7.95 0.70
C ALA A 229 -15.03 -9.29 1.21
N PHE A 230 -14.44 -10.11 0.34
CA PHE A 230 -13.87 -11.39 0.72
C PHE A 230 -12.69 -11.23 1.67
N ALA A 231 -11.77 -10.30 1.40
CA ALA A 231 -10.66 -10.01 2.30
C ALA A 231 -11.13 -9.59 3.71
N ILE A 232 -12.17 -8.75 3.79
CA ILE A 232 -12.78 -8.31 5.06
C ILE A 232 -13.43 -9.49 5.79
N ILE A 233 -14.35 -10.20 5.13
CA ILE A 233 -15.11 -11.30 5.72
C ILE A 233 -14.16 -12.40 6.19
N TYR A 234 -13.19 -12.79 5.36
CA TYR A 234 -12.21 -13.80 5.71
C TYR A 234 -11.38 -13.38 6.92
N THR A 235 -10.86 -12.14 6.94
CA THR A 235 -10.03 -11.65 8.06
C THR A 235 -10.81 -11.64 9.37
N ILE A 236 -12.07 -11.16 9.34
CA ILE A 236 -12.95 -11.18 10.53
C ILE A 236 -13.24 -12.61 10.97
N HIS A 237 -13.65 -13.48 10.05
CA HIS A 237 -13.97 -14.87 10.36
C HIS A 237 -12.76 -15.64 10.92
N PHE A 238 -11.58 -15.47 10.30
CA PHE A 238 -10.34 -16.07 10.76
C PHE A 238 -10.01 -15.62 12.19
N LYS A 239 -10.10 -14.32 12.47
CA LYS A 239 -9.83 -13.80 13.81
C LYS A 239 -10.82 -14.30 14.85
N LEU A 240 -12.11 -14.27 14.53
CA LEU A 240 -13.17 -14.80 15.40
C LEU A 240 -12.97 -16.29 15.71
N LYS A 241 -12.72 -17.11 14.68
CA LYS A 241 -12.53 -18.56 14.82
C LYS A 241 -11.31 -18.92 15.68
N ASN A 242 -10.27 -18.09 15.66
CA ASN A 242 -9.04 -18.31 16.42
C ASN A 242 -9.00 -17.51 17.73
N GLU A 243 -10.11 -16.88 18.15
CA GLU A 243 -10.20 -16.07 19.37
C GLU A 243 -9.20 -14.90 19.42
N ILE A 244 -8.79 -14.40 18.25
CA ILE A 244 -7.87 -13.27 18.12
C ILE A 244 -8.71 -11.97 18.07
N PRO A 245 -8.49 -11.00 18.96
CA PRO A 245 -9.21 -9.73 18.91
C PRO A 245 -8.84 -8.90 17.67
N LEU A 246 -9.79 -8.11 17.18
CA LEU A 246 -9.51 -7.10 16.15
C LEU A 246 -8.63 -5.99 16.72
N SER A 247 -7.58 -5.65 15.98
CA SER A 247 -6.63 -4.58 16.33
C SER A 247 -7.31 -3.21 16.19
N VAL A 248 -8.15 -3.05 15.16
CA VAL A 248 -9.03 -1.91 14.93
C VAL A 248 -10.39 -2.18 15.57
N ASN A 249 -10.65 -1.51 16.68
CA ASN A 249 -11.89 -1.63 17.45
C ASN A 249 -12.25 -0.29 18.08
N ARG A 250 -13.39 -0.21 18.80
CA ARG A 250 -13.89 1.03 19.41
C ARG A 250 -12.85 1.78 20.27
N LYS A 251 -11.88 1.07 20.86
CA LYS A 251 -10.82 1.66 21.71
C LYS A 251 -9.63 2.20 20.91
N THR A 252 -9.47 1.81 19.65
CA THR A 252 -8.35 2.22 18.78
C THR A 252 -8.79 3.10 17.61
N LEU A 253 -10.09 3.34 17.42
CA LEU A 253 -10.62 4.17 16.31
C LEU A 253 -10.12 5.62 16.35
N TRP A 254 -10.22 6.31 17.49
CA TRP A 254 -9.99 7.77 17.57
C TRP A 254 -8.69 8.16 18.27
N LYS A 255 -8.28 7.40 19.27
CA LYS A 255 -7.01 7.58 19.99
C LYS A 255 -6.50 6.23 20.43
N PHE A 256 -5.18 6.01 20.34
CA PHE A 256 -4.58 4.78 20.80
C PHE A 256 -4.29 4.86 22.31
N ASN A 257 -5.14 4.23 23.14
CA ASN A 257 -5.15 4.49 24.59
C ASN A 257 -5.02 3.24 25.49
N SER A 258 -4.65 2.06 24.96
CA SER A 258 -4.65 0.84 25.78
C SER A 258 -3.27 0.20 25.88
N GLU A 259 -2.74 0.14 27.10
CA GLU A 259 -1.49 -0.53 27.47
C GLU A 259 -1.43 -1.98 27.01
N LYS A 260 -2.58 -2.67 26.97
CA LYS A 260 -2.72 -4.07 26.49
C LYS A 260 -2.38 -4.27 25.00
N TYR A 261 -2.37 -3.21 24.18
CA TYR A 261 -2.03 -3.30 22.75
C TYR A 261 -0.67 -2.68 22.42
N LEU A 262 0.05 -2.12 23.41
CA LEU A 262 1.37 -1.54 23.16
C LEU A 262 2.41 -2.60 22.78
N ASP A 263 2.29 -3.80 23.34
CA ASP A 263 3.17 -4.94 23.04
C ASP A 263 2.87 -5.58 21.68
N GLN A 264 1.70 -5.34 21.10
CA GLN A 264 1.33 -5.82 19.76
C GLN A 264 1.81 -4.90 18.62
N ILE A 265 2.34 -3.71 18.95
CA ILE A 265 2.67 -2.65 17.99
C ILE A 265 4.17 -2.32 17.94
N ARG A 266 4.94 -2.75 18.95
CA ARG A 266 6.41 -2.57 18.99
C ARG A 266 7.13 -3.45 17.98
#